data_AF-A0A5F9D2K6-F1
#
_entry.id   AF-A0A5F9D2K6-F1
#
_cell.length_a   1.000
_cell.length_b   1.000
_cell.length_c   1.000
_cell.angle_alpha   90.00
_cell.angle_beta   90.00
_cell.angle_gamma   90.00
#
_symmetry.space_group_name_H-M   'P 1'
#
loop_
_entity.id
_entity.type
_entity.pdbx_description
1 polymer ?
#
loop_
_entity_poly.entity_id
_entity_poly.type
_entity_poly.pdbx_seq_one_letter_code
_entity_poly.pdbx_strand_id
1 'polypeptide(L)'
;ILPPAYRQAFVRHRLEEAFRMALAGRARPLPVLAYARLTYRSSGRFLAQDDLVQTIGVSAALGAAGVVLWGDLSLSSSEEECWRLHDYLVGTLGPYVINVTRAAMACSDQRCHGHGRCVRRDPAQKEAFLHLGPDGSDGAWQSFRCRCYWGWAGPGCQEPRLGAAPEAAA
;
A
#
# COMPACT_ATOMS: atom_id res chain seq x y z
N ILE A 1 18.22 -14.00 5.64
CA ILE A 1 17.33 -12.81 5.71
C ILE A 1 17.92 -11.74 4.79
N LEU A 2 17.11 -11.06 3.96
CA LEU A 2 17.59 -10.00 3.05
C LEU A 2 18.12 -8.79 3.87
N PRO A 3 19.29 -8.22 3.56
CA PRO A 3 19.81 -7.05 4.27
C PRO A 3 18.86 -5.85 4.18
N PRO A 4 18.72 -5.02 5.24
CA PRO A 4 17.80 -3.88 5.27
C PRO A 4 17.87 -2.97 4.03
N ALA A 5 19.09 -2.69 3.55
CA ALA A 5 19.35 -1.84 2.40
C ALA A 5 18.66 -2.30 1.09
N TYR A 6 18.31 -3.58 0.97
CA TYR A 6 17.71 -4.14 -0.24
C TYR A 6 16.20 -4.43 -0.11
N ARG A 7 15.64 -4.38 1.10
CA ARG A 7 14.24 -4.77 1.35
C ARG A 7 13.25 -3.91 0.57
N GLN A 8 13.46 -2.60 0.59
CA GLN A 8 12.62 -1.68 -0.16
C GLN A 8 12.68 -1.91 -1.66
N ALA A 9 13.90 -2.04 -2.20
CA ALA A 9 14.12 -2.21 -3.64
C ALA A 9 13.47 -3.52 -4.13
N PHE A 10 13.60 -4.60 -3.34
CA PHE A 10 12.96 -5.87 -3.63
C PHE A 10 11.43 -5.74 -3.76
N VAL A 11 10.77 -5.07 -2.82
CA VAL A 11 9.30 -4.90 -2.87
C VAL A 11 8.91 -3.93 -3.98
N ARG A 12 9.61 -2.80 -4.10
CA ARG A 12 9.35 -1.76 -5.10
C ARG A 12 9.36 -2.32 -6.51
N HIS A 13 10.42 -3.03 -6.89
CA HIS A 13 10.57 -3.52 -8.26
C HIS A 13 9.52 -4.57 -8.64
N ARG A 14 9.08 -5.41 -7.70
CA ARG A 14 7.97 -6.36 -7.95
C ARG A 14 6.65 -5.64 -8.20
N LEU A 15 6.39 -4.55 -7.48
CA LEU A 15 5.18 -3.75 -7.65
C LEU A 15 5.22 -2.91 -8.92
N GLU A 16 6.36 -2.28 -9.23
CA GLU A 16 6.56 -1.56 -10.49
C GLU A 16 6.28 -2.45 -11.69
N GLU A 17 6.74 -3.71 -11.66
CA GLU A 17 6.44 -4.68 -12.71
C GLU A 17 4.95 -5.05 -12.76
N ALA A 18 4.31 -5.25 -11.61
CA ALA A 18 2.87 -5.49 -11.57
C ALA A 18 2.06 -4.32 -12.15
N PHE A 19 2.44 -3.07 -11.87
CA PHE A 19 1.81 -1.89 -12.46
C PHE A 19 2.07 -1.79 -13.97
N ARG A 20 3.28 -2.11 -14.42
CA ARG A 20 3.59 -2.16 -15.85
C ARG A 20 2.67 -3.15 -16.57
N MET A 21 2.46 -4.33 -15.99
CA MET A 21 1.55 -5.35 -16.53
C MET A 21 0.08 -4.97 -16.42
N ALA A 22 -0.33 -4.27 -15.37
CA ALA A 22 -1.71 -3.82 -15.19
C ALA A 22 -2.16 -2.85 -16.30
N LEU A 23 -1.22 -2.12 -16.92
CA LEU A 23 -1.45 -1.18 -18.01
C LEU A 23 -1.27 -1.81 -19.41
N ALA A 24 -0.50 -2.89 -19.52
CA ALA A 24 -0.14 -3.47 -20.81
C ALA A 24 -1.37 -3.97 -21.58
N GLY A 25 -1.63 -3.36 -22.74
CA GLY A 25 -2.68 -3.79 -23.67
C GLY A 25 -4.12 -3.57 -23.19
N ARG A 26 -4.34 -2.69 -22.20
CA ARG A 26 -5.67 -2.50 -21.59
C ARG A 26 -6.15 -1.05 -21.64
N ALA A 27 -7.43 -0.89 -21.96
CA ALA A 27 -8.13 0.40 -21.85
C ALA A 27 -8.30 0.84 -20.39
N ARG A 28 -8.51 -0.12 -19.47
CA ARG A 28 -8.70 0.11 -18.03
C ARG A 28 -7.57 -0.56 -17.23
N PRO A 29 -6.82 0.19 -16.39
CA PRO A 29 -5.79 -0.40 -15.54
C PRO A 29 -6.38 -1.39 -14.52
N LEU A 30 -5.75 -2.54 -14.35
CA LEU A 30 -6.14 -3.50 -13.31
C LEU A 30 -5.70 -3.04 -11.91
N PRO A 31 -6.49 -3.34 -10.86
CA PRO A 31 -6.04 -3.13 -9.50
C PRO A 31 -4.88 -4.08 -9.16
N VAL A 32 -3.80 -3.53 -8.59
CA VAL A 32 -2.67 -4.32 -8.09
C VAL A 32 -2.85 -4.56 -6.59
N LEU A 33 -2.95 -5.82 -6.19
CA LEU A 33 -3.04 -6.26 -4.79
C LEU A 33 -1.74 -6.97 -4.43
N ALA A 34 -0.97 -6.39 -3.50
CA ALA A 34 0.32 -6.97 -3.10
C ALA A 34 0.10 -8.13 -2.12
N TYR A 35 0.75 -9.27 -2.34
CA TYR A 35 0.72 -10.38 -1.40
C TYR A 35 1.87 -10.23 -0.39
N ALA A 36 1.57 -10.12 0.91
CA ALA A 36 2.56 -9.88 1.96
C ALA A 36 2.45 -10.94 3.06
N ARG A 37 3.59 -11.54 3.42
CA ARG A 37 3.67 -12.49 4.54
C ARG A 37 3.85 -11.73 5.86
N LEU A 38 3.25 -12.23 6.93
CA LEU A 38 3.39 -11.65 8.28
C LEU A 38 4.73 -11.99 8.96
N THR A 39 5.48 -12.95 8.41
CA THR A 39 6.68 -13.53 9.01
C THR A 39 7.85 -13.62 8.04
N TYR A 40 9.08 -13.62 8.57
CA TYR A 40 10.26 -13.90 7.74
C TYR A 40 10.27 -15.38 7.34
N ARG A 41 10.40 -15.65 6.04
CA ARG A 41 10.40 -17.01 5.48
C ARG A 41 11.38 -17.97 6.15
N SER A 42 12.54 -17.47 6.58
CA SER A 42 13.63 -18.29 7.12
C SER A 42 13.51 -18.61 8.60
N SER A 43 12.71 -17.85 9.37
CA SER A 43 12.70 -17.96 10.84
C SER A 43 11.30 -18.06 11.45
N GLY A 44 10.21 -17.87 10.70
CA GLY A 44 8.85 -17.87 11.25
C GLY A 44 8.52 -16.68 12.15
N ARG A 45 9.51 -15.93 12.64
CA ARG A 45 9.32 -14.70 13.41
C ARG A 45 8.50 -13.67 12.63
N PHE A 46 7.58 -13.00 13.33
CA PHE A 46 6.82 -11.86 12.80
C PHE A 46 7.73 -10.72 12.33
N LEU A 47 7.26 -9.99 11.31
CA LEU A 47 7.94 -8.82 10.80
C LEU A 47 7.95 -7.71 11.86
N ALA A 48 9.10 -7.06 12.06
CA ALA A 48 9.16 -5.85 12.85
C ALA A 48 8.43 -4.69 12.13
N GLN A 49 8.06 -3.63 12.86
CA GLN A 49 7.40 -2.47 12.28
C GLN A 49 8.18 -1.86 11.11
N ASP A 50 9.51 -1.77 11.21
CA ASP A 50 10.36 -1.30 10.10
C ASP A 50 10.19 -2.14 8.83
N ASP A 51 9.99 -3.45 8.97
CA ASP A 51 9.74 -4.34 7.83
C ASP A 51 8.32 -4.21 7.28
N LEU A 52 7.35 -3.86 8.11
CA LEU A 52 6.01 -3.47 7.65
C LEU A 52 6.06 -2.19 6.82
N VAL A 53 6.89 -1.22 7.22
CA VAL A 53 7.18 -0.01 6.42
C VAL A 53 7.77 -0.38 5.07
N GLN A 54 8.78 -1.24 5.06
CA GLN A 54 9.47 -1.66 3.84
C GLN A 54 8.67 -2.66 2.97
N THR A 55 7.46 -3.06 3.38
CA THR A 55 6.57 -3.96 2.62
C THR A 55 5.21 -3.29 2.32
N ILE A 56 4.33 -3.22 3.32
CA ILE A 56 3.01 -2.60 3.23
C ILE A 56 3.14 -1.10 2.95
N GLY A 57 4.08 -0.42 3.61
CA GLY A 57 4.32 1.01 3.39
C GLY A 57 4.75 1.32 1.95
N VAL A 58 5.67 0.52 1.40
CA VAL A 58 6.07 0.62 -0.03
C VAL A 58 4.87 0.39 -0.95
N SER A 59 4.04 -0.60 -0.63
CA SER A 59 2.84 -0.93 -1.41
C SER A 59 1.86 0.24 -1.47
N ALA A 60 1.57 0.86 -0.33
CA ALA A 60 0.72 2.05 -0.24
C ALA A 60 1.35 3.23 -0.99
N ALA A 61 2.64 3.50 -0.78
CA ALA A 61 3.34 4.62 -1.41
C ALA A 61 3.39 4.54 -2.95
N LEU A 62 3.35 3.34 -3.53
CA LEU A 62 3.29 3.15 -4.99
C LEU A 62 1.86 3.15 -5.58
N GLY A 63 0.83 3.26 -4.73
CA GLY A 63 -0.57 3.28 -5.14
C GLY A 63 -1.19 1.92 -5.41
N ALA A 64 -0.73 0.88 -4.69
CA ALA A 64 -1.39 -0.42 -4.73
C ALA A 64 -2.87 -0.27 -4.32
N ALA A 65 -3.74 -1.12 -4.88
CA ALA A 65 -5.15 -1.14 -4.53
C ALA A 65 -5.38 -1.69 -3.11
N GLY A 66 -4.45 -2.50 -2.64
CA GLY A 66 -4.46 -3.06 -1.30
C GLY A 66 -3.35 -4.08 -1.12
N VAL A 67 -3.35 -4.71 0.05
CA VAL A 67 -2.42 -5.77 0.41
C VAL A 67 -3.24 -6.96 0.91
N VAL A 68 -2.92 -8.15 0.41
CA VAL A 68 -3.43 -9.42 0.93
C VAL A 68 -2.40 -9.97 1.92
N LEU A 69 -2.78 -10.03 3.18
CA LEU A 69 -1.94 -10.55 4.26
C LEU A 69 -2.05 -12.07 4.28
N TRP A 70 -0.90 -12.74 4.27
CA TRP A 70 -0.84 -14.19 4.30
C TRP A 70 -0.06 -14.72 5.49
N GLY A 71 -0.65 -15.74 6.11
CA GLY A 71 -0.06 -16.58 7.12
C GLY A 71 -0.19 -18.04 6.71
N ASP A 72 0.81 -18.83 7.03
CA ASP A 72 0.70 -20.28 6.92
C ASP A 72 0.04 -20.87 8.19
N LEU A 73 -0.36 -22.14 8.12
CA LEU A 73 -1.08 -22.82 9.21
C LEU A 73 -0.26 -22.94 10.50
N SER A 74 1.07 -22.75 10.48
CA SER A 74 1.87 -22.77 11.71
C SER A 74 1.58 -21.59 12.63
N LEU A 75 1.01 -20.49 12.12
CA LEU A 75 0.64 -19.33 12.95
C LEU A 75 -0.60 -19.57 13.82
N SER A 76 -1.27 -20.69 13.63
CA SER A 76 -2.47 -21.08 14.36
C SER A 76 -2.46 -22.57 14.73
N SER A 77 -1.27 -23.16 14.89
CA SER A 77 -1.12 -24.59 15.14
C SER A 77 -1.34 -25.01 16.59
N SER A 78 -1.28 -24.07 17.54
CA SER A 78 -1.56 -24.28 18.95
C SER A 78 -2.19 -23.05 19.58
N GLU A 79 -2.69 -23.19 20.81
CA GLU A 79 -3.22 -22.06 21.59
C GLU A 79 -2.15 -20.98 21.80
N GLU A 80 -0.92 -21.37 22.10
CA GLU A 80 0.21 -20.45 22.31
C GLU A 80 0.56 -19.67 21.04
N GLU A 81 0.57 -20.32 19.87
CA GLU A 81 0.83 -19.64 18.59
C GLU A 81 -0.32 -18.70 18.20
N CYS A 82 -1.57 -19.07 18.48
CA CYS A 82 -2.72 -18.18 18.32
C CYS A 82 -2.60 -16.93 19.20
N TRP A 83 -2.17 -17.06 20.46
CA TRP A 83 -1.95 -15.91 21.34
C TRP A 83 -0.77 -15.05 20.89
N ARG A 84 0.33 -15.66 20.42
CA ARG A 84 1.44 -14.91 19.80
C ARG A 84 1.00 -14.11 18.58
N LEU A 85 0.16 -14.71 17.73
CA LEU A 85 -0.44 -14.01 16.60
C LEU A 85 -1.34 -12.86 17.09
N HIS A 86 -2.20 -13.11 18.08
CA HIS A 86 -3.06 -12.08 18.68
C HIS A 86 -2.24 -10.88 19.16
N ASP A 87 -1.20 -11.10 19.96
CA ASP A 87 -0.34 -10.06 20.49
C ASP A 87 0.34 -9.26 19.37
N TYR A 88 0.78 -9.94 18.31
CA TYR A 88 1.35 -9.28 17.14
C TYR A 88 0.31 -8.44 16.37
N LEU A 89 -0.90 -8.95 16.20
CA LEU A 89 -1.99 -8.25 15.53
C LEU A 89 -2.38 -6.98 16.29
N VAL A 90 -2.54 -7.07 17.61
CA VAL A 90 -2.97 -5.95 18.46
C VAL A 90 -1.82 -4.96 18.70
N GLY A 91 -0.61 -5.46 18.98
CA GLY A 91 0.52 -4.64 19.40
C GLY A 91 1.33 -4.03 18.27
N THR A 92 1.37 -4.64 17.08
CA THR A 92 2.26 -4.20 15.99
C THR A 92 1.53 -4.02 14.67
N LEU A 93 0.93 -5.08 14.13
CA LEU A 93 0.39 -5.05 12.77
C LEU A 93 -0.84 -4.15 12.66
N GLY A 94 -1.80 -4.31 13.56
CA GLY A 94 -3.06 -3.56 13.57
C GLY A 94 -2.85 -2.05 13.62
N PRO A 95 -2.12 -1.51 14.61
CA PRO A 95 -1.82 -0.08 14.67
C PRO A 95 -1.16 0.44 13.39
N TYR A 96 -0.21 -0.30 12.84
CA TYR A 96 0.48 0.07 11.61
C TYR A 96 -0.45 0.09 10.38
N VAL A 97 -1.27 -0.96 10.21
CA VAL A 97 -2.26 -1.05 9.11
C VAL A 97 -3.30 0.05 9.21
N ILE A 98 -3.77 0.39 10.42
CA ILE A 98 -4.70 1.51 10.63
C ILE A 98 -4.06 2.83 10.23
N ASN A 99 -2.80 3.07 10.63
CA ASN A 99 -2.09 4.31 10.30
C ASN A 99 -1.94 4.48 8.78
N VAL A 100 -1.37 3.50 8.07
CA VAL A 100 -1.15 3.59 6.62
C VAL A 100 -2.46 3.67 5.84
N THR A 101 -3.51 2.99 6.29
CA THR A 101 -4.82 3.03 5.64
C THR A 101 -5.47 4.40 5.79
N ARG A 102 -5.48 4.95 7.01
CA ARG A 102 -6.02 6.30 7.26
C ARG A 102 -5.21 7.37 6.53
N ALA A 103 -3.89 7.26 6.48
CA ALA A 103 -3.04 8.17 5.71
C ALA A 103 -3.34 8.13 4.22
N ALA A 104 -3.52 6.93 3.64
CA ALA A 104 -3.86 6.78 2.22
C ALA A 104 -5.25 7.37 1.88
N MET A 105 -6.24 7.17 2.77
CA MET A 105 -7.57 7.76 2.64
C MET A 105 -7.52 9.29 2.76
N ALA A 106 -6.88 9.82 3.81
CA ALA A 106 -6.72 11.26 3.99
C ALA A 106 -6.03 11.93 2.81
N CYS A 107 -4.95 11.33 2.29
CA CYS A 107 -4.27 11.85 1.11
C CYS A 107 -5.16 11.80 -0.14
N SER A 108 -5.90 10.71 -0.36
CA SER A 108 -6.88 10.61 -1.44
C SER A 108 -7.91 11.75 -1.38
N ASP A 109 -8.48 11.98 -0.20
CA ASP A 109 -9.55 12.97 -0.03
C ASP A 109 -9.03 14.40 -0.15
N GLN A 110 -7.92 14.71 0.53
CA GLN A 110 -7.37 16.07 0.57
C GLN A 110 -6.60 16.47 -0.69
N ARG A 111 -5.91 15.53 -1.36
CA ARG A 111 -5.04 15.81 -2.52
C ARG A 111 -5.66 15.41 -3.84
N CYS A 112 -6.44 14.34 -3.85
CA CYS A 112 -6.99 13.72 -5.05
C CYS A 112 -8.52 13.81 -5.12
N HIS A 113 -9.14 14.68 -4.30
CA HIS A 113 -10.59 14.91 -4.23
C HIS A 113 -11.43 13.64 -4.01
N GLY A 114 -10.85 12.61 -3.39
CA GLY A 114 -11.49 11.29 -3.25
C GLY A 114 -11.60 10.49 -4.55
N HIS A 115 -11.03 11.00 -5.64
CA HIS A 115 -11.17 10.48 -7.00
C HIS A 115 -9.86 9.89 -7.54
N GLY A 116 -8.90 9.62 -6.68
CA GLY A 116 -7.65 8.97 -7.05
C GLY A 116 -6.84 8.50 -5.86
N ARG A 117 -5.74 7.81 -6.14
CA ARG A 117 -4.78 7.37 -5.13
C ARG A 117 -3.57 8.29 -5.12
N CYS A 118 -3.05 8.56 -3.94
CA CYS A 118 -1.73 9.15 -3.80
C CYS A 118 -0.64 8.14 -4.17
N VAL A 119 0.26 8.56 -5.04
CA VAL A 119 1.44 7.78 -5.45
C VAL A 119 2.67 8.65 -5.31
N ARG A 120 3.77 8.05 -4.84
CA ARG A 120 5.05 8.74 -4.66
C ARG A 120 5.47 9.39 -5.97
N ARG A 121 5.82 10.68 -5.88
CA ARG A 121 6.16 11.49 -7.05
C ARG A 121 7.51 11.07 -7.62
N ASP A 122 8.54 11.08 -6.76
CA ASP A 122 9.91 10.78 -7.14
C ASP A 122 10.33 9.41 -6.59
N PRO A 123 10.67 8.43 -7.44
CA PRO A 123 11.23 7.15 -7.01
C PRO A 123 12.49 7.26 -6.15
N ALA A 124 13.25 8.36 -6.26
CA ALA A 124 14.44 8.61 -5.45
C ALA A 124 14.10 8.96 -3.98
N GLN A 125 12.89 9.47 -3.71
CA GLN A 125 12.41 9.76 -2.35
C GLN A 125 12.00 8.48 -1.61
N LYS A 126 12.99 7.63 -1.32
CA LYS A 126 12.81 6.32 -0.69
C LYS A 126 12.06 6.39 0.64
N GLU A 127 12.26 7.44 1.42
CA GLU A 127 11.65 7.59 2.75
C GLU A 127 10.24 8.20 2.74
N ALA A 128 9.68 8.53 1.57
CA ALA A 128 8.35 9.13 1.49
C ALA A 128 7.24 8.07 1.61
N PHE A 129 6.73 7.85 2.82
CA PHE A 129 5.63 6.92 3.09
C PHE A 129 4.32 7.64 3.44
N LEU A 130 3.19 6.95 3.26
CA LEU A 130 1.87 7.44 3.68
C LEU A 130 1.66 7.03 5.13
N HIS A 131 2.12 7.86 6.07
CA HIS A 131 1.87 7.70 7.49
C HIS A 131 1.30 8.98 8.09
N LEU A 132 0.43 8.84 9.09
CA LEU A 132 -0.05 9.97 9.88
C LEU A 132 0.97 10.30 10.98
N GLY A 133 1.24 11.59 11.19
CA GLY A 133 2.04 12.08 12.32
C GLY A 133 1.33 11.91 13.68
N PRO A 134 2.03 12.11 14.80
CA PRO A 134 1.49 11.94 16.16
C PRO A 134 0.24 12.78 16.43
N ASP A 135 0.19 13.99 15.87
CA ASP A 135 -0.91 14.93 16.06
C ASP A 135 -2.04 14.75 15.03
N GLY A 136 -1.97 13.68 14.21
CA GLY A 136 -2.79 13.54 13.01
C GLY A 136 -2.47 14.58 11.93
N SER A 137 -1.48 15.45 12.16
CA SER A 137 -1.07 16.51 11.25
C SER A 137 -0.43 15.94 9.99
N ASP A 138 -0.86 16.47 8.84
CA ASP A 138 -0.46 16.05 7.50
C ASP A 138 1.04 16.34 7.26
N GLY A 139 1.88 15.32 7.41
CA GLY A 139 3.28 15.35 7.00
C GLY A 139 3.40 15.39 5.48
N ALA A 140 3.08 16.53 4.87
CA ALA A 140 3.33 16.93 3.50
C ALA A 140 3.07 15.85 2.43
N TRP A 141 1.82 15.77 1.95
CA TRP A 141 1.46 15.11 0.68
C TRP A 141 2.23 15.66 -0.55
N GLN A 142 3.16 16.60 -0.35
CA GLN A 142 4.04 17.20 -1.35
C GLN A 142 4.88 16.16 -2.09
N SER A 143 5.34 15.11 -1.38
CA SER A 143 6.08 13.98 -1.97
C SER A 143 5.20 13.04 -2.81
N PHE A 144 3.89 13.31 -2.87
CA PHE A 144 2.91 12.51 -3.59
C PHE A 144 2.28 13.31 -4.75
N ARG A 145 1.77 12.55 -5.72
CA ARG A 145 0.91 13.01 -6.81
C ARG A 145 -0.31 12.10 -6.90
N CYS A 146 -1.33 12.52 -7.62
CA CYS A 146 -2.52 11.71 -7.79
C CYS A 146 -2.40 10.77 -9.00
N ARG A 147 -2.89 9.55 -8.83
CA ARG A 147 -3.24 8.62 -9.89
C ARG A 147 -4.76 8.45 -9.86
N CYS A 148 -5.44 9.08 -10.80
CA CYS A 148 -6.90 9.16 -10.80
C CYS A 148 -7.55 7.81 -11.07
N TYR A 149 -8.72 7.61 -10.47
CA TYR A 149 -9.60 6.51 -10.80
C TYR A 149 -10.15 6.67 -12.22
N TRP A 150 -10.66 5.56 -12.75
CA TRP A 150 -11.32 5.60 -14.05
C TRP A 150 -12.48 6.60 -14.01
N GLY A 151 -12.60 7.41 -15.08
CA GLY A 151 -13.58 8.50 -15.14
C GLY A 151 -13.11 9.83 -14.56
N TRP A 152 -11.90 9.94 -14.02
CA TRP A 152 -11.36 11.18 -13.46
C TRP A 152 -10.01 11.58 -14.09
N ALA A 153 -9.73 12.88 -14.10
CA ALA A 153 -8.57 13.50 -14.72
C ALA A 153 -8.13 14.78 -13.97
N GLY A 154 -7.00 15.34 -14.39
CA GLY A 154 -6.38 16.51 -13.77
C GLY A 154 -5.34 16.15 -12.69
N PRO A 155 -4.50 17.11 -12.27
CA PRO A 155 -3.42 16.89 -11.29
C PRO A 155 -3.90 16.45 -9.90
N GLY A 156 -5.13 16.80 -9.52
CA GLY A 156 -5.79 16.40 -8.27
C GLY A 156 -7.03 15.55 -8.50
N CYS A 157 -7.24 14.97 -9.70
CA CYS A 157 -8.42 14.18 -10.03
C CYS A 157 -9.77 14.90 -9.88
N GLN A 158 -9.76 16.22 -10.06
CA GLN A 158 -10.94 17.07 -9.88
C GLN A 158 -11.86 17.13 -11.11
N GLU A 159 -11.41 16.67 -12.28
CA GLU A 159 -12.15 16.76 -13.53
C GLU A 159 -12.73 15.40 -13.95
N PRO A 160 -14.00 15.31 -14.35
CA PRO A 160 -14.53 14.11 -14.98
C PRO A 160 -13.94 13.91 -16.37
N ARG A 161 -13.58 12.67 -16.71
CA ARG A 161 -12.97 12.31 -18.00
C ARG A 161 -14.09 12.12 -19.04
N LEU A 162 -14.23 13.08 -19.95
CA LEU A 162 -15.20 13.03 -21.04
C LEU A 162 -14.97 11.76 -21.90
N GLY A 163 -16.03 10.95 -22.06
CA GLY A 163 -15.99 9.69 -22.81
C GLY A 163 -15.95 8.41 -21.96
N ALA A 164 -15.84 8.50 -20.64
CA ALA A 164 -15.99 7.37 -19.73
C ALA A 164 -17.48 7.12 -19.38
N ALA A 165 -18.32 6.84 -20.38
CA ALA A 165 -19.65 6.29 -20.09
C ALA A 165 -19.48 4.92 -19.40
N PRO A 166 -20.32 4.57 -18.42
CA PRO A 166 -20.31 3.23 -17.86
C PRO A 166 -20.79 2.26 -18.94
N GLU A 167 -19.92 1.34 -19.38
CA GLU A 167 -20.41 0.06 -19.90
C GLU A 167 -21.22 -0.55 -18.77
N ALA A 168 -22.54 -0.64 -18.98
CA ALA A 168 -23.45 -1.30 -18.06
C ALA A 168 -22.88 -2.68 -17.69
N ALA A 169 -22.81 -2.94 -16.38
CA ALA A 169 -22.53 -4.29 -15.89
C ALA A 169 -23.64 -5.20 -16.45
N ALA A 170 -23.23 -6.15 -17.31
CA ALA A 170 -24.06 -7.25 -17.77
C ALA A 170 -24.28 -8.26 -16.65
#